data_AF-A0A0R3Q2N9-F1
#
_entry.id   AF-A0A0R3Q2N9-F1
#
_cell.length_a   1.000
_cell.length_b   1.000
_cell.length_c   1.000
_cell.angle_alpha   90.00
_cell.angle_beta   90.00
_cell.angle_gamma   90.00
#
_symmetry.space_group_name_H-M   'P 1'
#
loop_
_entity.id
_entity.type
_entity.pdbx_description
1 polymer ?
#
loop_
_entity_poly.entity_id
_entity_poly.type
_entity_poly.pdbx_seq_one_letter_code
_entity_poly.pdbx_strand_id
1 'polypeptide(L)'
;MTKVTDPSDEQLEQFKKATPRTVVLTTSTGAPIFNKTNSLTVGPRGPMLMQDVIYMDEMAHFDRERIPERVVHAKGAGAHGYFEVTHNISKYCKAEVFSSIGKQTPCFVRFSTVGQYQ
;
A
#
# COMPACT_ATOMS: atom_id res chain seq x y z
N MET A 1 13.02 3.57 -32.57
CA MET A 1 13.41 3.11 -31.23
C MET A 1 12.14 2.88 -30.43
N THR A 2 11.75 1.62 -30.23
CA THR A 2 10.68 1.26 -29.29
C THR A 2 11.18 1.64 -27.89
N LYS A 3 10.47 2.52 -27.18
CA LYS A 3 10.79 2.82 -25.78
C LYS A 3 10.64 1.50 -25.01
N VAL A 4 11.74 1.00 -24.45
CA VAL A 4 11.68 -0.02 -23.40
C VAL A 4 11.08 0.68 -22.20
N THR A 5 9.85 0.32 -21.85
CA THR A 5 9.12 0.85 -20.70
C THR A 5 9.53 0.10 -19.44
N ASP A 6 9.79 0.82 -18.36
CA ASP A 6 10.10 0.22 -17.06
C ASP A 6 8.80 -0.41 -16.49
N PRO A 7 8.83 -1.61 -15.91
CA PRO A 7 7.65 -2.20 -15.25
C PRO A 7 6.98 -1.29 -14.21
N SER A 8 7.74 -0.39 -13.56
CA SER A 8 7.21 0.59 -12.61
C SER A 8 6.35 1.66 -13.27
N ASP A 9 6.68 2.07 -14.49
CA ASP A 9 5.90 3.05 -15.27
C ASP A 9 4.56 2.45 -15.74
N GLU A 10 4.49 1.12 -15.90
CA GLU A 10 3.32 0.40 -16.40
C GLU A 10 2.36 -0.09 -15.31
N GLN A 11 2.60 0.25 -14.04
CA GLN A 11 1.86 -0.30 -12.90
C GLN A 11 0.34 -0.16 -13.03
N LEU A 12 -0.17 1.00 -13.45
CA LEU A 12 -1.61 1.25 -13.63
C LEU A 12 -2.20 0.44 -14.79
N GLU A 13 -1.45 0.29 -15.89
CA GLU A 13 -1.89 -0.49 -17.06
C GLU A 13 -1.94 -1.99 -16.75
N GLN A 14 -0.96 -2.48 -15.98
CA GLN A 14 -0.94 -3.87 -15.51
C GLN A 14 -2.12 -4.13 -14.56
N PHE A 15 -2.41 -3.23 -13.63
CA PHE A 15 -3.55 -3.34 -12.73
C PHE A 15 -4.89 -3.36 -13.48
N LYS A 16 -5.06 -2.47 -14.46
CA LYS A 16 -6.24 -2.41 -15.34
C LYS A 16 -6.45 -3.71 -16.12
N LYS A 17 -5.38 -4.32 -16.64
CA LYS A 17 -5.44 -5.62 -17.34
C LYS A 17 -5.81 -6.76 -16.39
N ALA A 18 -5.28 -6.75 -15.16
CA ALA A 18 -5.54 -7.78 -14.16
C ALA A 18 -6.95 -7.68 -13.55
N THR A 19 -7.54 -6.48 -13.51
CA THR A 19 -8.85 -6.21 -12.91
C THR A 19 -9.86 -5.74 -13.97
N PRO A 20 -10.45 -6.66 -14.76
CA PRO A 20 -11.31 -6.29 -15.88
C PRO A 20 -12.70 -5.77 -15.46
N ARG A 21 -13.14 -6.04 -14.22
CA ARG A 21 -14.46 -5.69 -13.72
C ARG A 21 -14.39 -4.49 -12.78
N THR A 22 -15.24 -3.49 -13.01
CA THR A 22 -15.42 -2.37 -12.09
C THR A 22 -16.20 -2.82 -10.84
N VAL A 23 -15.73 -2.37 -9.69
CA VAL A 23 -16.38 -2.61 -8.39
C VAL A 23 -17.29 -1.42 -8.09
N VAL A 24 -18.45 -1.68 -7.47
CA VAL A 24 -19.33 -0.61 -6.98
C VAL A 24 -18.59 0.15 -5.89
N LEU A 25 -18.47 1.47 -6.03
CA LEU A 25 -17.86 2.30 -5.01
C LEU A 25 -18.76 2.32 -3.77
N THR A 26 -18.17 2.15 -2.59
CA THR A 26 -18.90 2.11 -1.31
C THR A 26 -18.27 3.07 -0.30
N THR A 27 -19.07 3.49 0.68
CA THR A 27 -18.57 4.12 1.91
C THR A 27 -17.79 3.10 2.76
N SER A 28 -17.12 3.58 3.81
CA SER A 28 -16.42 2.72 4.78
C SER A 28 -17.31 1.66 5.44
N THR A 29 -18.62 1.89 5.52
CA THR A 29 -19.60 0.94 6.07
C THR A 29 -20.17 -0.05 5.03
N GLY A 30 -19.72 0.04 3.77
CA GLY A 30 -20.16 -0.81 2.68
C GLY A 30 -21.43 -0.35 1.96
N ALA A 31 -22.02 0.79 2.34
CA ALA A 31 -23.17 1.35 1.63
C ALA A 31 -22.73 1.86 0.24
N PRO A 32 -23.47 1.56 -0.85
CA PRO A 32 -23.09 1.94 -2.21
C PRO A 32 -23.18 3.46 -2.43
N ILE A 33 -22.22 4.00 -3.17
CA ILE A 33 -22.14 5.42 -3.54
C ILE A 33 -22.60 5.59 -4.98
N PHE A 34 -23.66 6.39 -5.18
CA PHE A 34 -24.23 6.64 -6.50
C PHE A 34 -23.53 7.78 -7.27
N ASN A 35 -23.20 8.88 -6.58
CA ASN A 35 -22.50 10.03 -7.16
C ASN A 35 -21.36 10.45 -6.23
N LYS A 36 -20.12 10.40 -6.75
CA LYS A 36 -18.90 10.72 -5.99
C LYS A 36 -18.24 12.02 -6.46
N THR A 37 -18.68 12.58 -7.58
CA THR A 37 -18.07 13.75 -8.22
C THR A 37 -18.73 15.07 -7.82
N ASN A 38 -19.81 15.02 -7.04
CA ASN A 38 -20.54 16.19 -6.57
C ASN A 38 -20.87 16.06 -5.08
N SER A 39 -20.82 17.17 -4.35
CA SER A 39 -21.27 17.27 -2.96
C SER A 39 -22.75 17.60 -2.85
N LEU A 40 -23.39 17.19 -1.76
CA LEU A 40 -24.79 17.47 -1.46
C LEU A 40 -24.96 18.89 -0.87
N THR A 41 -25.75 19.72 -1.55
CA THR A 41 -25.95 21.15 -1.23
C THR A 41 -27.45 21.51 -1.20
N VAL A 42 -27.79 22.63 -0.55
CA VAL A 42 -29.16 23.20 -0.60
C VAL A 42 -29.37 23.96 -1.90
N GLY A 43 -29.63 23.21 -2.98
CA GLY A 43 -29.76 23.76 -4.33
C GLY A 43 -28.41 24.14 -4.97
N PRO A 44 -28.39 24.49 -6.27
CA PRO A 44 -27.15 24.54 -7.06
C PRO A 44 -26.07 25.52 -6.59
N ARG A 45 -26.43 26.52 -5.78
CA ARG A 45 -25.51 27.54 -5.22
C ARG A 45 -25.70 27.72 -3.71
N GLY A 46 -26.33 26.77 -3.05
CA GLY A 46 -26.51 26.81 -1.60
C GLY A 46 -25.33 26.22 -0.84
N PRO A 47 -25.34 26.32 0.50
CA PRO A 47 -24.32 25.70 1.33
C PRO A 47 -24.34 24.18 1.25
N MET A 48 -23.21 23.56 1.56
CA MET A 48 -23.09 22.10 1.70
C MET A 48 -23.84 21.63 2.94
N LEU A 49 -24.43 20.44 2.85
CA LEU A 49 -25.19 19.84 3.94
C LEU A 49 -24.31 18.92 4.78
N MET A 50 -24.41 19.05 6.10
CA MET A 50 -23.75 18.15 7.06
C MET A 50 -24.21 16.68 6.94
N GLN A 51 -25.36 16.45 6.32
CA GLN A 51 -25.88 15.11 6.04
C GLN A 51 -25.16 14.41 4.88
N ASP A 52 -24.24 15.09 4.18
CA ASP A 52 -23.38 14.45 3.18
C ASP A 52 -22.35 13.53 3.85
N VAL A 53 -22.84 12.38 4.30
CA VAL A 53 -22.02 11.37 4.99
C VAL A 53 -20.94 10.79 4.07
N ILE A 54 -21.13 10.82 2.75
CA ILE A 54 -20.16 10.32 1.78
C ILE A 54 -18.94 11.25 1.72
N TYR A 55 -19.20 12.56 1.64
CA TYR A 55 -18.14 13.57 1.69
C TYR A 55 -17.38 13.53 3.03
N MET A 56 -18.13 13.49 4.14
CA MET A 56 -17.53 13.48 5.48
C MET A 56 -16.67 12.24 5.73
N ASP A 57 -17.11 11.06 5.28
CA ASP A 57 -16.36 9.79 5.41
C ASP A 57 -15.01 9.86 4.68
N GLU A 58 -15.02 10.30 3.41
CA GLU A 58 -13.80 10.39 2.61
C GLU A 58 -12.83 11.44 3.14
N MET A 59 -13.31 12.65 3.45
CA MET A 59 -12.44 13.73 3.93
C MET A 59 -11.87 13.41 5.31
N ALA A 60 -12.66 12.81 6.20
CA ALA A 60 -12.18 12.42 7.51
C ALA A 60 -11.07 11.37 7.44
N HIS A 61 -11.14 10.45 6.46
CA HIS A 61 -10.07 9.49 6.20
C HIS A 61 -8.85 10.16 5.58
N PHE A 62 -9.05 11.00 4.55
CA PHE A 62 -7.97 11.74 3.87
C PHE A 62 -7.15 12.59 4.84
N ASP A 63 -7.81 13.33 5.73
CA ASP A 63 -7.17 14.17 6.76
C ASP A 63 -6.31 13.37 7.75
N ARG A 64 -6.52 12.04 7.82
CA ARG A 64 -5.86 11.12 8.76
C ARG A 64 -4.91 10.13 8.09
N GLU A 65 -4.59 10.29 6.80
CA GLU A 65 -3.69 9.39 6.09
C GLU A 65 -2.25 9.40 6.63
N ARG A 66 -1.82 10.53 7.21
CA ARG A 66 -0.46 10.69 7.72
C ARG A 66 -0.32 10.12 9.13
N ILE A 67 0.61 9.19 9.28
CA ILE A 67 1.16 8.76 10.56
C ILE A 67 2.57 9.33 10.73
N PRO A 68 3.09 9.48 11.96
CA PRO A 68 4.46 9.92 12.17
C PRO A 68 5.45 9.01 11.43
N GLU A 69 6.41 9.62 10.74
CA GLU A 69 7.51 8.88 10.13
C GLU A 69 8.47 8.35 11.20
N ARG A 70 9.33 7.39 10.84
CA ARG A 70 10.36 6.88 11.75
C ARG A 70 11.36 7.99 12.05
N VAL A 71 11.71 8.19 13.33
CA VAL A 71 12.66 9.22 13.80
C VAL A 71 14.02 9.15 13.06
N VAL A 72 14.47 7.95 12.75
CA VAL A 72 15.59 7.66 11.85
C VAL A 72 15.14 6.60 10.85
N HIS A 73 15.85 6.45 9.72
CA HIS A 73 15.44 5.49 8.69
C HIS A 73 14.05 5.79 8.10
N ALA A 74 13.65 7.07 8.02
CA ALA A 74 12.34 7.49 7.52
C ALA A 74 12.11 7.02 6.08
N LYS A 75 13.02 7.39 5.17
CA LYS A 75 12.97 7.01 3.74
C LYS A 75 13.52 5.61 3.53
N GLY A 76 12.72 4.74 2.91
CA GLY A 76 13.11 3.39 2.60
C GLY A 76 12.21 2.70 1.57
N ALA A 77 12.65 1.53 1.11
CA ALA A 77 11.90 0.65 0.21
C ALA A 77 11.87 -0.77 0.79
N GLY A 78 10.85 -1.54 0.44
CA GLY A 78 10.67 -2.90 0.93
C GLY A 78 10.55 -3.92 -0.20
N ALA A 79 10.97 -5.14 0.05
CA ALA A 79 10.78 -6.27 -0.85
C ALA A 79 10.50 -7.56 -0.06
N HIS A 80 9.72 -8.45 -0.66
CA HIS A 80 9.46 -9.79 -0.14
C HIS A 80 10.30 -10.84 -0.88
N GLY A 81 10.60 -11.94 -0.21
CA GLY A 81 11.30 -13.07 -0.79
C GLY A 81 11.37 -14.24 0.19
N TYR A 82 12.39 -15.06 0.05
CA TYR A 82 12.67 -16.18 0.95
C TYR A 82 14.17 -16.28 1.25
N PHE A 83 14.48 -16.79 2.43
CA PHE A 83 15.83 -17.21 2.82
C PHE A 83 15.94 -18.73 2.67
N GLU A 84 16.98 -19.20 1.98
CA GLU A 84 17.24 -20.64 1.79
C GLU A 84 18.54 -21.06 2.48
N VAL A 85 18.46 -22.12 3.30
CA VAL A 85 19.64 -22.69 3.97
C VAL A 85 20.47 -23.49 2.96
N THR A 86 21.69 -23.05 2.66
CA THR A 86 22.59 -23.77 1.74
C THR A 86 23.61 -24.65 2.47
N HIS A 87 23.92 -24.34 3.73
CA HIS A 87 24.96 -25.02 4.51
C HIS A 87 24.45 -25.35 5.92
N ASN A 88 24.86 -26.50 6.44
CA ASN A 88 24.44 -26.95 7.76
C ASN A 88 25.26 -26.28 8.87
N ILE A 89 24.57 -25.51 9.72
CA ILE A 89 25.13 -24.84 10.91
C ILE A 89 24.50 -25.33 12.22
N SER A 90 23.80 -26.47 12.20
CA SER A 90 23.05 -26.99 13.36
C SER A 90 23.93 -27.27 14.58
N LYS A 91 25.23 -27.52 14.37
CA LYS A 91 26.23 -27.63 15.45
C LYS A 91 26.38 -26.36 16.30
N TYR A 92 26.06 -25.19 15.73
CA TYR A 92 26.19 -23.89 16.39
C TYR A 92 24.86 -23.33 16.85
N CYS A 93 23.80 -23.54 16.07
CA CYS A 93 22.50 -22.94 16.31
C CYS A 93 21.38 -23.95 16.08
N LYS A 94 20.51 -24.12 17.07
CA LYS A 94 19.30 -24.96 17.01
C LYS A 94 18.06 -24.21 16.50
N ALA A 95 18.21 -22.98 16.00
CA ALA A 95 17.08 -22.18 15.53
C ALA A 95 16.42 -22.84 14.32
N GLU A 96 15.09 -22.85 14.31
CA GLU A 96 14.32 -23.60 13.31
C GLU A 96 14.55 -23.08 11.88
N VAL A 97 14.84 -21.79 11.72
CA VAL A 97 15.18 -21.18 10.42
C VAL A 97 16.43 -21.81 9.77
N PHE A 98 17.30 -22.46 10.55
CA PHE A 98 18.52 -23.11 10.08
C PHE A 98 18.47 -24.64 10.15
N SER A 99 17.30 -25.24 10.41
CA SER A 99 17.16 -26.65 10.80
C SER A 99 17.69 -27.65 9.77
N SER A 100 17.59 -27.33 8.47
CA SER A 100 17.93 -28.25 7.39
C SER A 100 18.35 -27.49 6.14
N ILE A 101 19.32 -28.02 5.40
CA ILE A 101 19.69 -27.53 4.07
C ILE A 101 18.47 -27.64 3.14
N GLY A 102 18.24 -26.61 2.32
CA GLY A 102 17.09 -26.46 1.43
C GLY A 102 15.85 -25.88 2.09
N LYS A 103 15.84 -25.63 3.40
CA LYS A 103 14.69 -24.99 4.06
C LYS A 103 14.56 -23.55 3.57
N GLN A 104 13.40 -23.23 2.98
CA GLN A 104 13.03 -21.88 2.57
C GLN A 104 12.13 -21.24 3.63
N THR A 105 12.49 -20.05 4.09
CA THR A 105 11.74 -19.27 5.08
C THR A 105 11.30 -17.93 4.49
N PRO A 106 10.01 -17.59 4.45
CA PRO A 106 9.55 -16.30 3.95
C PRO A 106 10.19 -15.13 4.69
N CYS A 107 10.63 -14.12 3.95
CA CYS A 107 11.34 -12.96 4.47
C CYS A 107 10.80 -11.66 3.89
N PHE A 108 10.86 -10.61 4.69
CA PHE A 108 10.63 -9.23 4.27
C PHE A 108 11.85 -8.40 4.63
N VAL A 109 12.38 -7.64 3.67
CA VAL A 109 13.54 -6.77 3.87
C VAL A 109 13.12 -5.34 3.64
N ARG A 110 13.60 -4.44 4.49
CA ARG A 110 13.44 -2.99 4.36
C ARG A 110 14.80 -2.31 4.26
N PHE A 111 15.07 -1.67 3.13
CA PHE A 111 16.24 -0.81 2.91
C PHE A 111 15.90 0.63 3.30
N SER A 112 16.84 1.38 3.87
CA SER A 112 16.60 2.76 4.28
C SER A 112 17.88 3.57 4.45
N THR A 113 17.73 4.90 4.46
CA THR A 113 18.82 5.88 4.71
C THR A 113 18.68 6.46 6.13
N VAL A 114 19.78 6.75 6.82
CA VAL A 114 19.76 7.22 8.23
C VAL A 114 19.67 8.74 8.32
N GLY A 115 20.64 9.43 7.70
CA GLY A 115 20.73 10.89 7.71
C GLY A 115 20.04 11.49 6.50
N GLN A 116 19.20 12.48 6.73
CA GLN A 116 18.91 13.48 5.71
C GLN A 116 20.12 14.42 5.73
N TYR A 117 20.96 14.40 4.70
CA TYR A 117 21.74 15.61 4.43
C TYR A 117 20.71 16.67 4.04
N GLN A 118 20.35 17.51 5.00
CA GLN A 118 19.72 18.79 4.71
C GLN A 118 20.75 19.71 4.07
#